data_AF-A0A1V6E5T5-F1
#
_entry.id   AF-A0A1V6E5T5-F1
#
_cell.length_a   1.000
_cell.length_b   1.000
_cell.length_c   1.000
_cell.angle_alpha   90.00
_cell.angle_beta   90.00
_cell.angle_gamma   90.00
#
_symmetry.space_group_name_H-M   'P 1'
#
loop_
_entity.id
_entity.type
_entity.pdbx_description
1 polymer ?
#
loop_
_entity_poly.entity_id
_entity_poly.type
_entity_poly.pdbx_seq_one_letter_code
_entity_poly.pdbx_strand_id
1 'polypeptide(L)'
;MRWSDIKRINGFSTPFVGVQWTPPANQRDLASRLLAFLEDRRVLYREEEREGAQYCLRSVEMIRDFLTQIAPEIGGPKELPVLFKKFRKSCREFCDYIGDPSYPTYKPVVREALFRTSLADLRAHAGRLVGALAMTYQIDVDDDLATIIPFKPE
;
A
#
# COMPACT_ATOMS: atom_id res chain seq x y z
N MET A 1 -8.84 -5.86 10.96
CA MET A 1 -9.84 -4.76 10.87
C MET A 1 -10.94 -5.11 9.89
N ARG A 2 -12.21 -4.99 10.31
CA ARG A 2 -13.34 -5.25 9.40
C ARG A 2 -13.45 -4.17 8.33
N TRP A 3 -13.79 -4.56 7.10
CA TRP A 3 -13.98 -3.60 6.01
C TRP A 3 -15.09 -2.57 6.33
N SER A 4 -16.10 -2.97 7.11
CA SER A 4 -17.18 -2.09 7.55
C SER A 4 -16.71 -0.96 8.48
N ASP A 5 -15.62 -1.17 9.21
CA ASP A 5 -15.06 -0.18 10.13
C ASP A 5 -14.21 0.82 9.36
N ILE A 6 -13.55 0.39 8.27
CA ILE A 6 -12.81 1.27 7.35
C ILE A 6 -13.74 2.32 6.73
N LYS A 7 -14.99 1.93 6.43
CA LYS A 7 -16.03 2.84 5.92
C LYS A 7 -16.32 4.04 6.84
N ARG A 8 -16.09 3.88 8.14
CA ARG A 8 -16.40 4.88 9.16
C ARG A 8 -15.23 5.83 9.44
N ILE A 9 -14.07 5.59 8.82
CA ILE A 9 -12.89 6.43 8.97
C ILE A 9 -13.10 7.75 8.20
N ASN A 10 -13.12 8.87 8.92
CA ASN A 10 -13.13 10.20 8.33
C ASN A 10 -11.91 10.35 7.40
N GLY A 11 -12.13 10.79 6.16
CA GLY A 11 -11.07 10.91 5.14
C GLY A 11 -11.02 9.76 4.13
N PHE A 12 -11.60 8.60 4.45
CA PHE A 12 -11.87 7.54 3.48
C PHE A 12 -13.30 7.67 2.96
N SER A 13 -13.62 8.81 2.36
CA SER A 13 -14.88 8.99 1.65
C SER A 13 -14.85 8.06 0.44
N THR A 14 -15.57 6.94 0.48
CA THR A 14 -15.84 6.15 -0.71
C THR A 14 -17.13 6.68 -1.37
N PRO A 15 -17.07 7.57 -2.37
CA PRO A 15 -18.19 7.75 -3.31
C PRO A 15 -18.35 6.55 -4.26
N PHE A 16 -17.63 5.44 -4.03
CA PHE A 16 -17.21 4.50 -5.07
C PHE A 16 -18.03 3.21 -5.22
N VAL A 17 -19.24 3.16 -4.66
CA VAL A 17 -20.19 2.11 -5.01
C VAL A 17 -21.49 2.79 -5.35
N GLY A 18 -21.69 3.08 -6.64
CA GLY A 18 -23.06 3.11 -7.15
C GLY A 18 -23.70 1.78 -6.73
N VAL A 19 -24.89 1.83 -6.15
CA VAL A 19 -25.61 0.74 -5.45
C VAL A 19 -25.68 -0.60 -6.23
N GLN A 20 -25.20 -0.63 -7.47
CA GLN A 20 -25.37 -1.69 -8.45
C GLN A 20 -24.06 -2.36 -8.92
N TRP A 21 -22.87 -1.94 -8.46
CA TRP A 21 -21.62 -2.62 -8.86
C TRP A 21 -21.34 -3.84 -7.98
N THR A 22 -21.41 -5.03 -8.57
CA THR A 22 -21.00 -6.29 -7.95
C THR A 22 -19.69 -6.76 -8.60
N PRO A 23 -18.58 -6.86 -7.85
CA PRO A 23 -17.32 -7.32 -8.42
C PRO A 23 -17.43 -8.77 -8.91
N PRO A 24 -16.92 -9.08 -10.11
CA PRO A 24 -16.66 -10.45 -10.55
C PRO A 24 -15.84 -11.24 -9.51
N ALA A 25 -16.13 -12.53 -9.34
CA ALA A 25 -15.49 -13.37 -8.34
C ALA A 25 -13.95 -13.45 -8.51
N ASN A 26 -13.47 -13.47 -9.75
CA ASN A 26 -12.03 -13.44 -10.06
C ASN A 26 -11.35 -12.15 -9.57
N GLN A 27 -12.01 -11.00 -9.66
CA GLN A 27 -11.45 -9.72 -9.19
C GLN A 27 -11.38 -9.66 -7.67
N ARG A 28 -12.39 -10.21 -6.98
CA ARG A 28 -12.37 -10.36 -5.52
C ARG A 28 -11.24 -11.29 -5.05
N ASP A 29 -11.02 -12.40 -5.76
CA ASP A 29 -9.90 -13.31 -5.48
C ASP A 29 -8.54 -12.61 -5.66
N LEU A 30 -8.35 -11.89 -6.77
CA LEU A 30 -7.15 -11.10 -7.02
C LEU A 30 -6.92 -10.04 -5.94
N ALA A 31 -7.97 -9.34 -5.51
CA ALA A 31 -7.88 -8.38 -4.41
C ALA A 31 -7.49 -9.04 -3.09
N SER A 32 -8.07 -10.20 -2.78
CA SER A 32 -7.77 -10.97 -1.57
C SER A 32 -6.32 -11.45 -1.56
N ARG A 33 -5.82 -11.95 -2.71
CA ARG A 33 -4.43 -12.34 -2.90
C ARG A 33 -3.47 -11.17 -2.74
N LEU A 34 -3.81 -10.00 -3.26
CA LEU A 34 -3.00 -8.80 -3.10
C LEU A 34 -2.92 -8.38 -1.63
N LEU A 35 -4.06 -8.33 -0.93
CA LEU A 35 -4.10 -7.99 0.49
C LEU A 35 -3.26 -8.98 1.30
N ALA A 36 -3.49 -10.29 1.16
CA ALA A 36 -2.71 -11.33 1.85
C ALA A 36 -1.21 -11.22 1.58
N PHE A 37 -0.83 -10.89 0.34
CA PHE A 37 0.58 -10.66 0.02
C PHE A 37 1.15 -9.42 0.73
N LEU A 38 0.39 -8.33 0.84
CA LEU A 38 0.81 -7.10 1.52
C LEU A 38 0.85 -7.28 3.05
N GLU A 39 0.01 -8.16 3.60
CA GLU A 39 0.02 -8.51 5.03
C GLU A 39 1.36 -9.10 5.47
N ASP A 40 2.04 -9.87 4.61
CA ASP A 40 3.39 -10.40 4.87
C ASP A 40 4.51 -9.34 4.68
N ARG A 41 4.19 -8.16 4.15
CA ARG A 41 5.18 -7.10 3.87
C ARG A 41 5.32 -6.16 5.06
N ARG A 42 6.07 -6.60 6.06
CA ARG A 42 6.37 -5.83 7.29
C ARG A 42 6.92 -4.42 7.04
N VAL A 43 7.62 -4.18 5.92
CA VAL A 43 8.01 -2.83 5.43
C VAL A 43 6.85 -1.84 5.41
N LEU A 44 5.61 -2.31 5.27
CA LEU A 44 4.43 -1.46 5.25
C LEU A 44 4.00 -0.99 6.63
N TYR A 45 4.24 -1.70 7.73
CA TYR A 45 3.62 -1.33 9.02
C TYR A 45 4.56 -1.42 10.23
N ARG A 46 5.75 -1.99 10.09
CA ARG A 46 6.69 -2.16 11.21
C ARG A 46 7.63 -0.98 11.41
N GLU A 47 8.19 -0.82 12.61
CA GLU A 47 9.26 0.16 12.85
C GLU A 47 10.48 -0.10 11.94
N GLU A 48 10.99 0.98 11.38
CA GLU A 48 11.99 1.04 10.31
C GLU A 48 13.33 0.40 10.69
N GLU A 49 13.69 0.51 11.96
CA GLU A 49 14.94 0.06 12.55
C GLU A 49 15.03 -1.48 12.63
N ARG A 50 13.90 -2.19 12.43
CA ARG A 50 13.80 -3.65 12.67
C ARG A 50 14.02 -4.53 11.44
N GLU A 51 14.06 -3.96 10.24
CA GLU A 51 14.21 -4.72 8.98
C GLU A 51 15.50 -4.45 8.23
N GLY A 52 16.05 -3.24 8.31
CA GLY A 52 17.23 -2.84 7.55
C GLY A 52 16.92 -2.51 6.09
N ALA A 53 17.56 -1.45 5.58
CA ALA A 53 17.22 -0.85 4.28
C ALA A 53 17.22 -1.83 3.09
N GLN A 54 18.14 -2.79 3.07
CA GLN A 54 18.25 -3.79 2.00
C GLN A 54 17.07 -4.77 1.95
N TYR A 55 16.55 -5.19 3.11
CA TYR A 55 15.38 -6.05 3.17
C TYR A 55 14.11 -5.28 2.79
N CYS A 56 14.01 -4.02 3.21
CA CYS A 56 12.92 -3.13 2.79
C CYS A 56 12.95 -2.90 1.28
N LEU A 57 14.12 -2.65 0.69
CA LEU A 57 14.29 -2.50 -0.76
C LEU A 57 13.75 -3.72 -1.52
N ARG A 58 14.20 -4.92 -1.13
CA ARG A 58 13.71 -6.18 -1.72
C ARG A 58 12.20 -6.35 -1.56
N SER A 59 11.66 -6.07 -0.38
CA SER A 59 10.23 -6.17 -0.13
C SER A 59 9.42 -5.23 -1.03
N VAL A 60 9.91 -4.00 -1.25
CA VAL A 60 9.26 -3.01 -2.12
C VAL A 60 9.35 -3.39 -3.60
N GLU A 61 10.47 -3.99 -4.03
CA GLU A 61 10.57 -4.56 -5.39
C GLU A 61 9.53 -5.66 -5.61
N MET A 62 9.40 -6.60 -4.66
CA MET A 62 8.40 -7.66 -4.75
C MET A 62 6.96 -7.11 -4.79
N ILE A 63 6.66 -6.07 -4.00
CA ILE A 63 5.36 -5.37 -4.05
C ILE A 63 5.14 -4.78 -5.44
N ARG A 64 6.12 -4.05 -5.97
CA ARG A 64 6.01 -3.41 -7.28
C ARG A 64 5.77 -4.43 -8.39
N ASP A 65 6.43 -5.58 -8.34
CA ASP A 65 6.27 -6.65 -9.31
C ASP A 65 4.87 -7.26 -9.23
N PHE A 66 4.38 -7.54 -8.03
CA PHE A 66 3.05 -8.13 -7.88
C PHE A 66 1.93 -7.16 -8.28
N LEU A 67 2.05 -5.88 -7.93
CA LEU A 67 1.15 -4.83 -8.42
C LEU A 67 1.18 -4.71 -9.95
N THR A 68 2.34 -4.96 -10.57
CA THR A 68 2.49 -4.94 -12.02
C THR A 68 1.72 -6.08 -12.68
N GLN A 69 1.77 -7.27 -12.08
CA GLN A 69 1.09 -8.45 -12.57
C GLN A 69 -0.44 -8.34 -12.43
N ILE A 70 -0.94 -7.82 -11.30
CA ILE A 70 -2.39 -7.81 -11.03
C ILE A 70 -3.12 -6.62 -11.63
N ALA A 71 -2.46 -5.47 -11.83
CA ALA A 71 -3.11 -4.23 -12.28
C ALA A 71 -3.98 -4.35 -13.56
N PRO A 72 -3.62 -5.16 -14.58
CA PRO A 72 -4.46 -5.34 -15.76
C PRO A 72 -5.78 -6.09 -15.49
N GLU A 73 -5.84 -6.92 -14.46
CA GLU A 73 -6.92 -7.90 -14.24
C GLU A 73 -7.89 -7.51 -13.12
N ILE A 74 -7.42 -6.78 -12.11
CA ILE A 74 -8.18 -6.43 -10.89
C ILE A 74 -9.50 -5.70 -11.20
N GLY A 75 -9.56 -4.94 -12.30
CA GLY A 75 -10.73 -4.14 -12.69
C GLY A 75 -11.10 -3.10 -11.63
N GLY A 76 -12.38 -2.71 -11.57
CA GLY A 76 -12.91 -1.84 -10.52
C GLY A 76 -13.25 -0.40 -10.95
N PRO A 77 -13.65 0.45 -9.98
CA PRO A 77 -13.97 1.86 -10.23
C PRO A 77 -12.80 2.64 -10.85
N LYS A 78 -13.11 3.78 -11.49
CA LYS A 78 -12.14 4.58 -12.27
C LYS A 78 -10.91 5.03 -11.46
N GLU A 79 -11.06 5.13 -10.14
CA GLU A 79 -10.04 5.58 -9.21
C GLU A 79 -9.07 4.47 -8.81
N LEU A 80 -9.48 3.21 -8.88
CA LEU A 80 -8.63 2.08 -8.47
C LEU A 80 -7.36 2.00 -9.33
N PRO A 81 -7.42 2.08 -10.68
CA PRO A 81 -6.22 2.18 -11.51
C PRO A 81 -5.30 3.36 -11.15
N VAL A 82 -5.87 4.49 -10.72
CA VAL A 82 -5.09 5.66 -10.29
C VAL A 82 -4.34 5.36 -9.00
N LEU A 83 -4.98 4.70 -8.03
CA LEU A 83 -4.34 4.28 -6.78
C LEU A 83 -3.21 3.26 -7.03
N PHE A 84 -3.45 2.27 -7.89
CA PHE A 84 -2.39 1.33 -8.33
C PHE A 84 -1.20 2.07 -8.95
N LYS A 85 -1.45 3.01 -9.86
CA LYS A 85 -0.39 3.81 -10.51
C LYS A 85 0.40 4.62 -9.49
N LYS A 86 -0.27 5.26 -8.53
CA LYS A 86 0.37 6.05 -7.48
C LYS A 86 1.21 5.17 -6.55
N PHE A 87 0.70 4.01 -6.12
CA PHE A 87 1.46 3.11 -5.26
C PHE A 87 2.69 2.52 -5.98
N ARG A 88 2.54 2.08 -7.23
CA ARG A 88 3.67 1.63 -8.06
C ARG A 88 4.71 2.73 -8.28
N LYS A 89 4.27 3.99 -8.41
CA LYS A 89 5.17 5.14 -8.52
C LYS A 89 5.97 5.32 -7.23
N SER A 90 5.30 5.31 -6.07
CA SER A 90 5.97 5.44 -4.78
C SER A 90 6.93 4.28 -4.49
N CYS A 91 6.62 3.06 -4.94
CA CYS A 91 7.57 1.94 -4.87
C CYS A 91 8.84 2.22 -5.69
N ARG A 92 8.71 2.81 -6.89
CA ARG A 92 9.89 3.20 -7.69
C ARG A 92 10.71 4.28 -7.00
N GLU A 93 10.06 5.34 -6.54
CA GLU A 93 10.75 6.43 -5.84
C GLU A 93 11.50 5.93 -4.59
N PHE A 94 10.88 5.03 -3.82
CA PHE A 94 11.56 4.37 -2.69
C PHE A 94 12.79 3.58 -3.16
N CYS A 95 12.66 2.74 -4.20
CA CYS A 95 13.79 1.99 -4.74
C CYS A 95 14.89 2.90 -5.29
N ASP A 96 14.53 4.00 -5.95
CA ASP A 96 15.48 4.95 -6.54
C ASP A 96 16.27 5.67 -5.44
N TYR A 97 15.63 6.10 -4.35
CA TYR A 97 16.32 6.79 -3.26
C TYR A 97 17.14 5.86 -2.36
N ILE A 98 16.56 4.73 -1.96
CA ILE A 98 17.18 3.82 -0.98
C ILE A 98 18.16 2.86 -1.66
N GLY A 99 17.91 2.52 -2.92
CA GLY A 99 18.80 1.71 -3.76
C GLY A 99 19.93 2.51 -4.40
N ASP A 100 19.96 3.85 -4.25
CA ASP A 100 21.03 4.67 -4.82
C ASP A 100 22.40 4.26 -4.25
N PRO A 101 23.44 4.06 -5.10
CA PRO A 101 24.77 3.67 -4.64
C PRO A 101 25.43 4.65 -3.67
N SER A 102 25.02 5.92 -3.69
CA SER A 102 25.46 6.96 -2.76
C SER A 102 24.71 6.94 -1.43
N TYR A 103 23.58 6.24 -1.32
CA TYR A 103 22.78 6.15 -0.09
C TYR A 103 23.59 5.74 1.16
N PRO A 104 24.51 4.75 1.09
CA PRO A 104 25.36 4.38 2.23
C PRO A 104 26.36 5.47 2.65
N THR A 105 26.69 6.40 1.74
CA THR A 105 27.69 7.46 1.94
C THR A 105 27.14 8.67 2.70
N TYR A 106 25.81 8.81 2.78
CA TYR A 106 25.19 9.87 3.57
C TYR A 106 25.50 9.70 5.06
N LYS A 107 25.56 10.84 5.77
CA LYS A 107 25.66 10.86 7.23
C LYS A 107 24.49 10.08 7.84
N PRO A 108 24.69 9.33 8.96
CA PRO A 108 23.64 8.50 9.56
C PRO A 108 22.30 9.21 9.77
N VAL A 109 22.31 10.43 10.31
CA VAL A 109 21.10 11.23 10.56
C VAL A 109 20.35 11.57 9.25
N VAL A 110 21.09 11.90 8.18
CA VAL A 110 20.49 12.20 6.88
C VAL A 110 19.88 10.94 6.27
N ARG A 111 20.60 9.81 6.36
CA ARG A 111 20.16 8.52 5.84
C ARG A 111 18.88 8.03 6.52
N GLU A 112 18.80 8.17 7.84
CA GLU A 112 17.62 7.84 8.66
C GLU A 112 16.42 8.74 8.31
N ALA A 113 16.63 10.06 8.17
CA ALA A 113 15.58 10.98 7.76
C ALA A 113 15.04 10.69 6.35
N LEU A 114 15.92 10.39 5.40
CA LEU A 114 15.54 10.00 4.04
C LEU A 114 14.75 8.69 4.01
N PHE A 115 15.19 7.70 4.81
CA PHE A 115 14.50 6.42 4.94
C PHE A 115 13.08 6.62 5.49
N ARG A 116 12.97 7.33 6.62
CA ARG A 116 11.69 7.67 7.26
C ARG A 116 10.72 8.35 6.32
N THR A 117 11.21 9.35 5.60
CA THR A 117 10.38 10.12 4.67
C THR A 117 9.90 9.26 3.50
N SER A 118 10.81 8.50 2.88
CA SER A 118 10.49 7.62 1.76
C SER A 118 9.51 6.52 2.18
N LEU A 119 9.65 5.99 3.39
CA LEU A 119 8.78 4.95 3.92
C LEU A 119 7.40 5.50 4.28
N ALA A 120 7.31 6.68 4.88
CA ALA A 120 6.04 7.35 5.15
C ALA A 120 5.24 7.58 3.85
N ASP A 121 5.90 8.05 2.79
CA ASP A 121 5.29 8.25 1.48
C ASP A 121 4.79 6.94 0.87
N LEU A 122 5.61 5.87 0.93
CA LEU A 122 5.24 4.53 0.49
C LEU A 122 3.99 4.03 1.21
N ARG A 123 3.97 4.12 2.54
CA ARG A 123 2.88 3.65 3.40
C ARG A 123 1.60 4.43 3.17
N ALA A 124 1.69 5.75 2.98
CA ALA A 124 0.53 6.57 2.67
C ALA A 124 -0.15 6.15 1.36
N HIS A 125 0.63 5.77 0.34
CA HIS A 125 0.09 5.26 -0.92
C HIS A 125 -0.44 3.83 -0.82
N ALA A 126 0.27 2.97 -0.09
CA ALA A 126 -0.16 1.61 0.21
C ALA A 126 -1.51 1.61 0.93
N GLY A 127 -1.63 2.37 2.01
CA GLY A 127 -2.83 2.42 2.84
C GLY A 127 -4.05 2.93 2.10
N ARG A 128 -3.87 3.92 1.20
CA ARG A 128 -4.94 4.36 0.29
C ARG A 128 -5.43 3.24 -0.63
N LEU A 129 -4.53 2.45 -1.20
CA LEU A 129 -4.90 1.33 -2.05
C LEU A 129 -5.56 0.20 -1.25
N VAL A 130 -4.97 -0.17 -0.10
CA VAL A 130 -5.50 -1.21 0.81
C VAL A 130 -6.92 -0.88 1.25
N GLY A 131 -7.16 0.33 1.76
CA GLY A 131 -8.50 0.76 2.14
C GLY A 131 -9.48 0.72 0.98
N ALA A 132 -9.03 1.06 -0.24
CA ALA A 132 -9.89 1.05 -1.42
C ALA A 132 -10.27 -0.37 -1.80
N LEU A 133 -9.30 -1.29 -1.85
CA LEU A 133 -9.54 -2.71 -2.12
C LEU A 133 -10.48 -3.33 -1.09
N ALA A 134 -10.22 -3.10 0.20
CA ALA A 134 -11.05 -3.61 1.29
C ALA A 134 -12.50 -3.17 1.15
N MET A 135 -12.73 -1.89 0.87
CA MET A 135 -14.06 -1.30 0.69
C MET A 135 -14.75 -1.75 -0.59
N THR A 136 -14.02 -1.76 -1.72
CA THR A 136 -14.55 -2.11 -3.04
C THR A 136 -14.94 -3.58 -3.10
N TYR A 137 -14.11 -4.48 -2.58
CA TYR A 137 -14.33 -5.92 -2.67
C TYR A 137 -14.90 -6.54 -1.39
N GLN A 138 -15.14 -5.74 -0.34
CA GLN A 138 -15.67 -6.16 0.96
C GLN A 138 -14.83 -7.27 1.60
N ILE A 139 -13.53 -6.99 1.73
CA ILE A 139 -12.52 -7.91 2.27
C ILE A 139 -11.95 -7.30 3.54
N ASP A 140 -11.92 -8.07 4.62
CA ASP A 140 -11.29 -7.67 5.87
C ASP A 140 -9.77 -7.60 5.69
N VAL A 141 -9.12 -6.70 6.44
CA VAL A 141 -7.66 -6.47 6.37
C VAL A 141 -7.04 -6.91 7.68
N ASP A 142 -5.87 -7.53 7.68
CA ASP A 142 -5.11 -7.76 8.91
C ASP A 142 -4.91 -6.47 9.74
N ASP A 143 -4.87 -6.59 11.08
CA ASP A 143 -4.78 -5.43 11.96
C ASP A 143 -3.47 -4.64 11.80
N ASP A 144 -2.35 -5.31 11.56
CA ASP A 144 -1.06 -4.64 11.35
C ASP A 144 -1.08 -3.87 10.03
N LEU A 145 -1.59 -4.48 8.95
CA LEU A 145 -1.72 -3.81 7.66
C LEU A 145 -2.78 -2.70 7.70
N ALA A 146 -3.79 -2.79 8.54
CA ALA A 146 -4.79 -1.75 8.70
C ALA A 146 -4.21 -0.45 9.28
N THR A 147 -3.08 -0.51 10.00
CA THR A 147 -2.46 0.67 10.63
C THR A 147 -2.00 1.74 9.64
N ILE A 148 -1.72 1.38 8.38
CA ILE A 148 -1.33 2.35 7.34
C ILE A 148 -2.51 2.99 6.62
N ILE A 149 -3.73 2.50 6.83
CA ILE A 149 -4.90 3.09 6.20
C ILE A 149 -5.07 4.51 6.78
N PRO A 150 -5.12 5.55 5.94
CA PRO A 150 -5.13 6.92 6.42
C PRO A 150 -6.42 7.21 7.21
N PHE A 151 -6.25 7.57 8.49
CA PHE A 151 -7.28 8.18 9.31
C PHE A 151 -7.12 9.70 9.21
N LYS A 152 -8.18 10.47 8.98
CA LYS A 152 -8.13 11.90 9.35
C LYS A 152 -8.01 11.98 10.87
N PRO A 153 -7.01 12.67 11.42
CA PRO A 153 -7.20 13.31 12.71
C PRO A 153 -8.30 14.36 12.56
N GLU A 154 -9.18 14.46 13.56
CA GLU A 154 -10.14 15.57 13.69
C GLU A 154 -9.44 16.93 13.79
#